data_AF-A0A2N2L5Q1-F1
#
_entry.id   AF-A0A2N2L5Q1-F1
#
_cell.length_a   1.000
_cell.length_b   1.000
_cell.length_c   1.000
_cell.angle_alpha   90.00
_cell.angle_beta   90.00
_cell.angle_gamma   90.00
#
_symmetry.space_group_name_H-M   'P 1'
#
loop_
_entity.id
_entity.type
_entity.pdbx_description
1 polymer ?
#
loop_
_entity_poly.entity_id
_entity_poly.type
_entity_poly.pdbx_seq_one_letter_code
_entity_poly.pdbx_strand_id
1 'polypeptide(L)'
;MNKRNIPVGILFIILVFAVTSCDTAPKGLPNVAENKNLAEHSKEFEKKIYKVAEGVYSAVGYGIANSIMLVGKDGVVIIDTMETKEAGADVWNDLKKLTGLPLKAIIYTHFHPDHIYGAEAFAEKGTPDIYAHETTDNAVARFTSETAPIIGARSMRMYGTYLDKKAMINVGIGPFLSFDPNSTLGYITPTKTFRNRLKVTIAGISIELISAPGET
;
A
#
# COMPACT_ATOMS: atom_id res chain seq x y z
N MET A 1 -55.22 -18.38 73.89
CA MET A 1 -54.62 -19.72 73.71
C MET A 1 -55.00 -20.19 72.31
N ASN A 2 -54.15 -20.56 71.36
CA ASN A 2 -52.71 -20.78 71.32
C ASN A 2 -52.26 -20.64 69.84
N LYS A 3 -51.04 -20.16 69.61
CA LYS A 3 -50.39 -19.96 68.29
C LYS A 3 -50.04 -21.29 67.61
N ARG A 4 -49.88 -21.29 66.27
CA ARG A 4 -48.84 -22.02 65.47
C ARG A 4 -49.11 -21.79 63.97
N ASN A 5 -48.31 -20.98 63.26
CA ASN A 5 -47.00 -21.24 62.63
C ASN A 5 -47.15 -21.62 61.14
N ILE A 6 -46.74 -20.69 60.28
CA ILE A 6 -46.55 -20.82 58.83
C ILE A 6 -45.28 -21.65 58.57
N PRO A 7 -45.18 -22.35 57.43
CA PRO A 7 -43.99 -22.10 56.61
C PRO A 7 -44.35 -21.78 55.16
N VAL A 8 -43.72 -20.69 54.73
CA VAL A 8 -43.66 -20.14 53.39
C VAL A 8 -42.88 -21.15 52.53
N GLY A 9 -43.60 -21.95 51.75
CA GLY A 9 -43.03 -22.82 50.73
C GLY A 9 -42.79 -22.01 49.46
N ILE A 10 -41.65 -21.33 49.40
CA ILE A 10 -41.13 -20.65 48.21
C ILE A 10 -40.91 -21.69 47.10
N LEU A 11 -41.76 -21.67 46.09
CA LEU A 11 -41.55 -22.39 44.84
C LEU A 11 -40.61 -21.54 43.95
N PHE A 12 -39.31 -21.53 44.26
CA PHE A 12 -38.29 -21.05 43.31
C PHE A 12 -38.09 -22.14 42.26
N ILE A 13 -38.85 -22.07 41.17
CA ILE A 13 -38.49 -22.73 39.92
C ILE A 13 -37.25 -21.98 39.42
N ILE A 14 -36.06 -22.49 39.76
CA ILE A 14 -34.83 -22.13 39.08
C ILE A 14 -34.93 -22.76 37.69
N LEU A 15 -35.47 -22.00 36.75
CA LEU A 15 -35.36 -22.29 35.34
C LEU A 15 -33.90 -22.05 34.97
N VAL A 16 -33.06 -23.08 35.11
CA VAL A 16 -31.71 -23.11 34.54
C VAL A 16 -31.90 -23.10 33.02
N PHE A 17 -31.99 -21.90 32.44
CA PHE A 17 -31.64 -21.72 31.04
C PHE A 17 -30.18 -22.10 30.94
N ALA A 18 -29.92 -23.34 30.51
CA ALA A 18 -28.63 -23.73 29.99
C ALA A 18 -28.37 -22.83 28.78
N VAL A 19 -27.71 -21.70 29.02
CA VAL A 19 -27.07 -20.92 27.98
C VAL A 19 -25.98 -21.82 27.46
N THR A 20 -26.31 -22.63 26.44
CA THR A 20 -25.31 -23.23 25.59
C THR A 20 -24.56 -22.06 24.98
N SER A 21 -23.42 -21.74 25.59
CA SER A 21 -22.43 -20.86 25.01
C SER A 21 -22.10 -21.47 23.67
N CYS A 22 -22.71 -20.95 22.59
CA CYS A 22 -22.14 -21.12 21.27
C CYS A 22 -20.71 -20.62 21.40
N ASP A 23 -19.74 -21.51 21.21
CA ASP A 23 -18.34 -21.15 21.03
C ASP A 23 -18.27 -20.16 19.84
N THR A 24 -18.33 -18.88 20.16
CA THR A 24 -18.13 -17.77 19.21
C THR A 24 -16.65 -17.47 19.04
N ALA A 25 -15.77 -18.26 19.67
CA ALA A 25 -14.36 -18.24 19.35
C ALA A 25 -14.23 -18.48 17.83
N PRO A 26 -13.64 -17.54 17.08
CA PRO A 26 -13.44 -17.74 15.66
C PRO A 26 -12.68 -19.05 15.50
N LYS A 27 -13.29 -20.01 14.79
CA LYS A 27 -12.60 -21.25 14.41
C LYS A 27 -11.27 -20.82 13.81
N GLY A 28 -10.16 -21.27 14.40
CA GLY A 28 -8.83 -20.95 13.90
C GLY A 28 -8.77 -21.21 12.40
N LEU A 29 -7.95 -20.43 11.70
CA LEU A 29 -7.82 -20.58 10.25
C LEU A 29 -7.53 -22.06 9.93
N PRO A 30 -8.22 -22.66 8.95
CA PRO A 30 -7.91 -24.02 8.54
C PRO A 30 -6.42 -24.09 8.18
N ASN A 31 -5.77 -25.19 8.55
CA ASN A 31 -4.38 -25.42 8.18
C ASN A 31 -4.31 -25.71 6.68
N VAL A 32 -4.22 -24.65 5.87
CA VAL A 32 -4.10 -24.74 4.42
C VAL A 32 -2.63 -24.92 4.09
N ALA A 33 -2.30 -26.01 3.41
CA ALA A 33 -0.94 -26.25 2.94
C ALA A 33 -0.49 -25.12 2.00
N GLU A 34 0.73 -24.64 2.20
CA GLU A 34 1.36 -23.61 1.37
C GLU A 34 1.36 -24.01 -0.11
N ASN A 35 0.95 -23.09 -0.98
CA ASN A 35 1.10 -23.27 -2.41
C ASN A 35 2.57 -23.05 -2.80
N LYS A 36 3.25 -24.12 -3.19
CA LYS A 36 4.68 -24.10 -3.54
C LYS A 36 5.02 -23.13 -4.66
N ASN A 37 4.13 -22.96 -5.65
CA ASN A 37 4.36 -22.02 -6.75
C ASN A 37 4.28 -20.57 -6.25
N LEU A 38 3.33 -20.28 -5.36
CA LEU A 38 3.21 -18.95 -4.74
C LEU A 38 4.42 -18.66 -3.85
N ALA A 39 4.90 -19.65 -3.10
CA ALA A 39 6.10 -19.53 -2.27
C ALA A 39 7.36 -19.26 -3.11
N GLU A 40 7.53 -20.00 -4.21
CA GLU A 40 8.64 -19.79 -5.14
C GLU A 40 8.56 -18.40 -5.79
N HIS A 41 7.36 -17.94 -6.13
CA HIS A 41 7.11 -16.61 -6.70
C HIS A 41 7.57 -15.47 -5.78
N SER A 42 7.60 -15.67 -4.45
CA SER A 42 8.13 -14.65 -3.52
C SER A 42 9.60 -14.28 -3.79
N LYS A 43 10.36 -15.11 -4.51
CA LYS A 43 11.75 -14.79 -4.90
C LYS A 43 11.86 -13.60 -5.86
N GLU A 44 10.80 -13.29 -6.61
CA GLU A 44 10.73 -12.10 -7.47
C GLU A 44 10.70 -10.79 -6.67
N PHE A 45 10.39 -10.86 -5.37
CA PHE A 45 10.17 -9.70 -4.50
C PHE A 45 11.24 -9.52 -3.43
N GLU A 46 12.45 -10.02 -3.67
CA GLU A 46 13.58 -9.78 -2.75
C GLU A 46 13.80 -8.27 -2.58
N LYS A 47 13.73 -7.79 -1.32
CA LYS A 47 13.95 -6.38 -0.98
C LYS A 47 15.37 -5.96 -1.39
N LYS A 48 15.48 -5.29 -2.53
CA LYS A 48 16.77 -4.99 -3.17
C LYS A 48 16.66 -3.88 -4.19
N ILE A 49 17.75 -3.14 -4.37
CA ILE A 49 17.92 -2.24 -5.51
C ILE A 49 18.63 -2.97 -6.65
N TYR A 50 17.96 -3.06 -7.78
CA TYR A 50 18.48 -3.62 -9.02
C TYR A 50 19.01 -2.52 -9.92
N LYS A 51 20.27 -2.62 -10.35
CA LYS A 51 20.79 -1.81 -11.46
C LYS A 51 20.30 -2.43 -12.77
N VAL A 52 19.26 -1.84 -13.35
CA VAL A 52 18.61 -2.33 -14.58
C VAL A 52 19.45 -1.97 -15.81
N ALA A 53 19.97 -0.75 -15.83
CA ALA A 53 20.87 -0.25 -16.86
C ALA A 53 21.80 0.82 -16.26
N GLU A 54 22.69 1.38 -17.08
CA GLU A 54 23.46 2.55 -16.65
C GLU A 54 22.52 3.71 -16.32
N GLY A 55 22.64 4.23 -15.10
CA GLY A 55 21.78 5.31 -14.60
C GLY A 55 20.33 4.90 -14.29
N VAL A 56 19.96 3.62 -14.38
CA VAL A 56 18.58 3.16 -14.11
C VAL A 56 18.57 2.13 -12.99
N TYR A 57 17.88 2.44 -11.90
CA TYR A 57 17.81 1.61 -10.69
C TYR A 57 16.36 1.36 -10.29
N SER A 58 16.01 0.13 -9.96
CA SER A 58 14.67 -0.24 -9.48
C SER A 58 14.76 -0.79 -8.06
N ALA A 59 14.10 -0.13 -7.11
CA ALA A 59 13.87 -0.64 -5.78
C ALA A 59 12.66 -1.57 -5.80
N VAL A 60 12.88 -2.85 -5.52
CA VAL A 60 11.89 -3.92 -5.54
C VAL A 60 11.78 -4.52 -4.15
N GLY A 61 10.58 -4.96 -3.76
CA GLY A 61 10.34 -5.67 -2.50
C GLY A 61 10.23 -4.77 -1.26
N TYR A 62 10.09 -3.46 -1.45
CA TYR A 62 9.87 -2.48 -0.37
C TYR A 62 8.39 -2.31 0.00
N GLY A 63 7.49 -2.77 -0.88
CA GLY A 63 6.04 -2.68 -0.79
C GLY A 63 5.44 -3.37 -2.01
N ILE A 64 4.17 -3.11 -2.33
CA ILE A 64 3.53 -3.72 -3.51
C ILE A 64 4.22 -3.30 -4.81
N ALA A 65 4.41 -2.00 -4.98
CA ALA A 65 4.98 -1.42 -6.18
C ALA A 65 6.52 -1.41 -6.14
N ASN A 66 7.10 -1.14 -7.30
CA ASN A 66 8.51 -0.77 -7.40
C ASN A 66 8.62 0.76 -7.46
N SER A 67 9.75 1.29 -6.99
CA SER A 67 10.13 2.68 -7.25
C SER A 67 11.42 2.73 -8.05
N ILE A 68 11.45 3.53 -9.11
CA ILE A 68 12.56 3.55 -10.07
C ILE A 68 13.27 4.90 -9.98
N MET A 69 14.60 4.89 -9.88
CA MET A 69 15.43 6.08 -9.97
C MET A 69 16.18 6.12 -11.30
N LEU A 70 16.02 7.23 -12.00
CA LEU A 70 16.86 7.61 -13.14
C LEU A 70 17.90 8.62 -12.68
N VAL A 71 19.18 8.32 -12.89
CA VAL A 71 20.31 9.19 -12.55
C VAL A 71 20.78 9.93 -13.79
N GLY A 72 20.62 11.25 -13.77
CA GLY A 72 21.00 12.14 -14.86
C GLY A 72 22.33 12.85 -14.60
N LYS A 73 22.57 13.92 -15.37
CA LYS A 73 23.79 14.73 -15.31
C LYS A 73 23.88 15.58 -14.04
N ASP A 74 22.77 16.22 -13.64
CA ASP A 74 22.73 17.20 -12.55
C ASP A 74 21.60 16.92 -11.53
N GLY A 75 21.01 15.72 -11.57
CA GLY A 75 19.88 15.37 -10.74
C GLY A 75 19.38 13.95 -10.93
N VAL A 76 18.40 13.56 -10.13
CA VAL A 76 17.68 12.30 -10.27
C VAL A 76 16.20 12.53 -10.53
N VAL A 77 15.57 11.56 -11.19
CA VAL A 77 14.12 11.46 -11.39
C VAL A 77 13.63 10.19 -10.73
N ILE A 78 12.56 10.28 -9.95
CA ILE A 78 11.89 9.12 -9.35
C ILE A 78 10.63 8.80 -10.15
N ILE A 79 10.40 7.53 -10.44
CA ILE A 79 9.15 7.04 -11.00
C ILE A 79 8.48 6.19 -9.92
N ASP A 80 7.28 6.61 -9.54
CA ASP A 80 6.45 6.05 -8.47
C ASP A 80 7.07 6.08 -7.07
N THR A 81 6.23 6.25 -6.05
CA THR A 81 6.65 6.69 -4.71
C THR A 81 6.21 5.80 -3.56
N MET A 82 5.71 4.59 -3.83
CA MET A 82 5.20 3.64 -2.84
C MET A 82 3.85 4.04 -2.22
N GLU A 83 3.25 3.12 -1.45
CA GLU A 83 1.93 3.25 -0.84
C GLU A 83 1.85 4.18 0.37
N THR A 84 2.98 4.47 1.01
CA THR A 84 3.04 5.26 2.25
C THR A 84 4.33 6.08 2.33
N LYS A 85 4.34 7.12 3.16
CA LYS A 85 5.54 7.92 3.42
C LYS A 85 6.64 7.10 4.08
N GLU A 86 6.29 6.13 4.91
CA GLU A 86 7.25 5.23 5.54
C GLU A 86 7.95 4.34 4.51
N ALA A 87 7.20 3.72 3.59
CA ALA A 87 7.76 2.92 2.49
C ALA A 87 8.56 3.79 1.51
N GLY A 88 8.04 4.97 1.15
CA GLY A 88 8.73 5.95 0.32
C GLY A 88 10.05 6.42 0.94
N ALA A 89 10.08 6.65 2.25
CA ALA A 89 11.29 7.02 2.97
C ALA A 89 12.33 5.90 2.99
N ASP A 90 11.91 4.64 3.18
CA ASP A 90 12.78 3.46 3.14
C ASP A 90 13.46 3.32 1.77
N VAL A 91 12.66 3.40 0.70
CA VAL A 91 13.14 3.44 -0.69
C VAL A 91 14.10 4.61 -0.90
N TRP A 92 13.72 5.84 -0.53
CA TRP A 92 14.53 7.02 -0.76
C TRP A 92 15.86 6.98 0.00
N ASN A 93 15.84 6.47 1.23
CA ASN A 93 17.03 6.29 2.06
C ASN A 93 18.07 5.37 1.41
N ASP A 94 17.63 4.35 0.68
CA ASP A 94 18.54 3.45 -0.01
C ASP A 94 18.96 3.97 -1.39
N LEU A 95 18.03 4.52 -2.19
CA LEU A 95 18.35 5.07 -3.51
C LEU A 95 19.31 6.26 -3.42
N LYS A 96 19.15 7.16 -2.45
CA LYS A 96 20.02 8.35 -2.30
C LYS A 96 21.46 8.00 -1.93
N LYS A 97 21.75 6.76 -1.49
CA LYS A 97 23.14 6.31 -1.24
C LYS A 97 23.90 6.08 -2.55
N LEU A 98 23.21 5.90 -3.66
CA LEU A 98 23.82 5.63 -4.97
C LEU A 98 24.38 6.90 -5.63
N THR A 99 23.93 8.09 -5.21
CA THR A 99 24.33 9.36 -5.81
C THR A 99 24.09 10.54 -4.86
N GLY A 100 24.97 11.55 -4.89
CA GLY A 100 24.78 12.81 -4.17
C GLY A 100 23.94 13.84 -4.92
N LEU A 101 23.39 13.50 -6.08
CA LEU A 101 22.62 14.41 -6.93
C LEU A 101 21.23 14.72 -6.33
N PRO A 102 20.71 15.94 -6.53
CA PRO A 102 19.41 16.33 -5.99
C PRO A 102 18.25 15.70 -6.79
N LEU A 103 17.13 15.46 -6.11
CA LEU A 103 15.85 15.14 -6.77
C LEU A 103 15.38 16.32 -7.62
N LYS A 104 15.05 16.08 -8.89
CA LYS A 104 14.52 17.08 -9.81
C LYS A 104 13.04 16.91 -10.09
N ALA A 105 12.61 15.65 -10.25
CA ALA A 105 11.23 15.35 -10.59
C ALA A 105 10.78 14.00 -10.03
N ILE A 106 9.48 13.88 -9.84
CA ILE A 106 8.76 12.62 -9.65
C ILE A 106 7.82 12.44 -10.84
N ILE A 107 7.73 11.23 -11.36
CA ILE A 107 6.78 10.84 -12.39
C ILE A 107 5.84 9.80 -11.76
N TYR A 108 4.54 10.09 -11.73
CA TYR A 108 3.53 9.06 -11.43
C TYR A 108 3.16 8.34 -12.72
N THR A 109 3.28 7.02 -12.72
CA THR A 109 2.85 6.20 -13.85
C THR A 109 1.33 6.21 -13.98
N HIS A 110 0.62 6.10 -12.86
CA HIS A 110 -0.84 6.17 -12.76
C HIS A 110 -1.28 6.54 -11.33
N PHE A 111 -2.60 6.58 -11.08
CA PHE A 111 -3.17 7.16 -9.86
C PHE A 111 -3.27 6.21 -8.66
N HIS A 112 -2.90 4.94 -8.79
CA HIS A 112 -3.11 3.97 -7.71
C HIS A 112 -2.26 4.29 -6.47
N PRO A 113 -2.80 4.03 -5.26
CA PRO A 113 -2.17 4.39 -3.99
C PRO A 113 -0.69 4.00 -3.86
N ASP A 114 -0.33 2.79 -4.27
CA ASP A 114 1.02 2.22 -4.21
C ASP A 114 2.02 2.92 -5.13
N HIS A 115 1.58 3.81 -6.00
CA HIS A 115 2.43 4.57 -6.90
C HIS A 115 2.61 6.04 -6.51
N ILE A 116 1.73 6.58 -5.66
CA ILE A 116 1.63 8.04 -5.46
C ILE A 116 1.70 8.51 -4.01
N TYR A 117 1.43 7.66 -3.02
CA TYR A 117 1.19 8.10 -1.64
C TYR A 117 2.44 8.15 -0.75
N GLY A 118 3.63 7.76 -1.23
CA GLY A 118 4.87 8.05 -0.52
C GLY A 118 5.59 9.32 -1.01
N ALA A 119 4.97 10.11 -1.90
CA ALA A 119 5.63 11.22 -2.59
C ALA A 119 6.24 12.28 -1.65
N GLU A 120 5.56 12.60 -0.56
CA GLU A 120 6.07 13.57 0.42
C GLU A 120 7.39 13.15 1.09
N ALA A 121 7.69 11.85 1.15
CA ALA A 121 8.94 11.36 1.72
C ALA A 121 10.17 11.70 0.84
N PHE A 122 9.95 11.95 -0.45
CA PHE A 122 10.99 12.34 -1.39
C PHE A 122 11.22 13.86 -1.43
N ALA A 123 10.25 14.65 -0.96
CA ALA A 123 10.22 16.12 -1.09
C ALA A 123 10.76 16.88 0.14
N GLU A 124 11.57 16.23 0.99
CA GLU A 124 12.07 16.83 2.25
C GLU A 124 12.86 18.14 2.05
N LYS A 125 13.53 18.31 0.90
CA LYS A 125 14.39 19.47 0.58
C LYS A 125 13.72 20.49 -0.34
N GLY A 126 12.40 20.38 -0.53
CA GLY A 126 11.61 21.22 -1.43
C GLY A 126 10.75 20.39 -2.38
N THR A 127 9.76 21.03 -2.99
CA THR A 127 8.80 20.37 -3.88
C THR A 127 9.42 20.13 -5.26
N PRO A 128 9.62 18.87 -5.70
CA PRO A 128 10.07 18.57 -7.05
C PRO A 128 8.97 18.85 -8.09
N ASP A 129 9.33 18.91 -9.37
CA ASP A 129 8.30 18.85 -10.42
C ASP A 129 7.62 17.47 -10.38
N ILE A 130 6.28 17.46 -10.43
CA ILE A 130 5.49 16.22 -10.44
C ILE A 130 4.85 16.07 -11.82
N TYR A 131 5.26 15.03 -12.54
CA TYR A 131 4.73 14.69 -13.86
C TYR A 131 3.69 13.58 -13.75
N ALA A 132 2.52 13.79 -14.33
CA ALA A 132 1.47 12.76 -14.40
C ALA A 132 0.52 13.01 -15.57
N HIS A 133 -0.37 12.07 -15.84
CA HIS A 133 -1.47 12.30 -16.78
C HIS A 133 -2.44 13.38 -16.22
N GLU A 134 -3.08 14.16 -17.10
CA GLU A 134 -3.96 15.27 -16.69
C GLU A 134 -5.18 14.83 -15.86
N THR A 135 -5.55 13.55 -15.93
CA THR A 135 -6.69 12.99 -15.18
C THR A 135 -6.30 12.47 -13.80
N THR A 136 -5.02 12.41 -13.44
CA THR A 136 -4.55 11.78 -12.21
C THR A 136 -5.23 12.37 -10.97
N ASP A 137 -5.26 13.69 -10.80
CA ASP A 137 -5.92 14.31 -9.64
C ASP A 137 -7.40 13.96 -9.53
N ASN A 138 -8.11 13.97 -10.67
CA ASN A 138 -9.53 13.61 -10.69
C ASN A 138 -9.73 12.14 -10.29
N ALA A 139 -8.88 11.25 -10.78
CA ALA A 139 -8.93 9.82 -10.44
C ALA A 139 -8.62 9.58 -8.96
N VAL A 140 -7.63 10.28 -8.39
CA VAL A 140 -7.33 10.25 -6.94
C VAL A 140 -8.54 10.71 -6.13
N ALA A 141 -9.15 11.85 -6.48
CA ALA A 141 -10.33 12.36 -5.80
C ALA A 141 -11.52 11.39 -5.86
N ARG A 142 -11.72 10.73 -7.02
CA ARG A 142 -12.75 9.70 -7.21
C ARG A 142 -12.45 8.45 -6.40
N PHE A 143 -11.20 8.02 -6.29
CA PHE A 143 -10.79 6.87 -5.48
C PHE A 143 -11.16 7.08 -4.01
N THR A 144 -11.01 8.30 -3.50
CA THR A 144 -11.34 8.68 -2.11
C THR A 144 -12.81 9.08 -1.90
N SER A 145 -13.71 8.72 -2.81
CA SER A 145 -15.14 9.08 -2.74
C SER A 145 -15.97 8.09 -1.89
N GLU A 146 -17.30 8.16 -2.01
CA GLU A 146 -18.27 7.37 -1.21
C GLU A 146 -18.04 5.85 -1.21
N THR A 147 -17.41 5.30 -2.26
CA THR A 147 -17.11 3.86 -2.34
C THR A 147 -15.85 3.45 -1.58
N ALA A 148 -15.05 4.39 -1.08
CA ALA A 148 -13.77 4.12 -0.42
C ALA A 148 -13.89 3.13 0.76
N PRO A 149 -14.91 3.19 1.64
CA PRO A 149 -15.04 2.23 2.74
C PRO A 149 -15.25 0.79 2.24
N ILE A 150 -16.01 0.61 1.16
CA ILE A 150 -16.30 -0.70 0.58
C ILE A 150 -15.07 -1.24 -0.15
N ILE A 151 -14.40 -0.39 -0.93
CA ILE A 151 -13.15 -0.74 -1.63
C ILE A 151 -12.10 -1.13 -0.59
N GLY A 152 -11.86 -0.29 0.43
CA GLY A 152 -10.89 -0.55 1.48
C GLY A 152 -11.13 -1.88 2.19
N ALA A 153 -12.36 -2.13 2.68
CA ALA A 153 -12.67 -3.39 3.39
C ALA A 153 -12.44 -4.64 2.51
N ARG A 154 -12.66 -4.55 1.19
CA ARG A 154 -12.40 -5.64 0.26
C ARG A 154 -10.92 -5.78 -0.06
N SER A 155 -10.20 -4.67 -0.25
CA SER A 155 -8.76 -4.65 -0.50
C SER A 155 -7.98 -5.25 0.67
N MET A 156 -8.32 -4.93 1.92
CA MET A 156 -7.62 -5.49 3.08
C MET A 156 -7.76 -7.02 3.20
N ARG A 157 -8.87 -7.59 2.68
CA ARG A 157 -9.02 -9.05 2.55
C ARG A 157 -8.21 -9.60 1.38
N MET A 158 -8.27 -8.93 0.23
CA MET A 158 -7.54 -9.31 -0.99
C MET A 158 -6.03 -9.38 -0.76
N TYR A 159 -5.49 -8.40 -0.05
CA TYR A 159 -4.07 -8.31 0.27
C TYR A 159 -3.68 -9.07 1.55
N GLY A 160 -4.62 -9.78 2.17
CA GLY A 160 -4.35 -10.59 3.35
C GLY A 160 -3.89 -9.79 4.57
N THR A 161 -4.22 -8.49 4.67
CA THR A 161 -3.70 -7.62 5.73
C THR A 161 -4.20 -7.99 7.14
N TYR A 162 -5.29 -8.74 7.23
CA TYR A 162 -5.80 -9.29 8.48
C TYR A 162 -5.18 -10.64 8.87
N LEU A 163 -4.35 -11.23 8.01
CA LEU A 163 -3.68 -12.50 8.30
C LEU A 163 -2.46 -12.27 9.19
N ASP A 164 -2.09 -13.29 9.97
CA ASP A 164 -0.78 -13.33 10.59
C ASP A 164 0.31 -13.24 9.52
N LYS A 165 1.39 -12.49 9.79
CA LYS A 165 2.50 -12.35 8.83
C LYS A 165 3.09 -13.68 8.35
N LYS A 166 3.01 -14.73 9.18
CA LYS A 166 3.47 -16.09 8.84
C LYS A 166 2.54 -16.82 7.87
N ALA A 167 1.27 -16.42 7.80
CA ALA A 167 0.27 -17.02 6.92
C ALA A 167 0.15 -16.28 5.58
N MET A 168 0.78 -15.10 5.45
CA MET A 168 0.83 -14.32 4.22
C MET A 168 2.12 -14.66 3.46
N ILE A 169 1.98 -15.12 2.22
CA ILE A 169 3.11 -15.55 1.37
C ILE A 169 3.59 -14.40 0.49
N ASN A 170 2.70 -13.87 -0.36
CA ASN A 170 2.82 -12.63 -1.12
C ASN A 170 1.45 -12.25 -1.71
N VAL A 171 1.36 -11.09 -2.37
CA VAL A 171 0.12 -10.58 -2.99
C VAL A 171 0.10 -10.71 -4.53
N GLY A 172 0.94 -11.57 -5.09
CA GLY A 172 1.02 -11.86 -6.52
C GLY A 172 1.80 -10.83 -7.34
N ILE A 173 1.63 -9.54 -7.06
CA ILE A 173 2.33 -8.42 -7.72
C ILE A 173 3.45 -7.80 -6.86
N GLY A 174 3.51 -8.18 -5.59
CA GLY A 174 4.51 -7.71 -4.62
C GLY A 174 4.50 -8.59 -3.36
N PRO A 175 5.41 -8.37 -2.41
CA PRO A 175 5.55 -9.20 -1.22
C PRO A 175 4.45 -8.93 -0.19
N PHE A 176 3.97 -7.69 -0.05
CA PHE A 176 2.93 -7.30 0.91
C PHE A 176 2.42 -5.89 0.61
N LEU A 177 1.23 -5.58 1.13
CA LEU A 177 0.75 -4.20 1.25
C LEU A 177 1.35 -3.54 2.50
N SER A 178 2.17 -2.51 2.33
CA SER A 178 2.75 -1.73 3.43
C SER A 178 1.77 -0.66 3.93
N PHE A 179 0.55 -1.06 4.31
CA PHE A 179 -0.50 -0.18 4.80
C PHE A 179 -1.15 -0.74 6.06
N ASP A 180 -1.21 0.07 7.10
CA ASP A 180 -1.87 -0.21 8.37
C ASP A 180 -2.54 1.07 8.93
N PRO A 181 -3.32 0.99 10.03
CA PRO A 181 -4.02 2.16 10.58
C PRO A 181 -3.14 3.34 11.03
N ASN A 182 -1.82 3.13 11.21
CA ASN A 182 -0.87 4.16 11.61
C ASN A 182 -0.03 4.67 10.42
N SER A 183 -0.25 4.14 9.22
CA SER A 183 0.48 4.53 8.02
C SER A 183 0.16 5.96 7.60
N THR A 184 1.18 6.70 7.15
CA THR A 184 0.99 8.07 6.72
C THR A 184 0.95 8.15 5.19
N LEU A 185 -0.14 8.71 4.65
CA LEU A 185 -0.27 8.98 3.23
C LEU A 185 0.28 10.38 2.91
N GLY A 186 0.98 10.51 1.78
CA GLY A 186 1.60 11.75 1.32
C GLY A 186 1.53 11.86 -0.19
N TYR A 187 0.53 12.61 -0.68
CA TYR A 187 0.32 12.88 -2.10
C TYR A 187 0.73 14.32 -2.43
N ILE A 188 1.51 14.49 -3.51
CA ILE A 188 1.81 15.80 -4.08
C ILE A 188 1.12 15.92 -5.43
N THR A 189 0.27 16.94 -5.59
CA THR A 189 -0.45 17.25 -6.82
C THR A 189 0.50 17.42 -8.03
N PRO A 190 0.19 16.82 -9.20
CA PRO A 190 0.92 17.04 -10.44
C PRO A 190 1.09 18.52 -10.79
N THR A 191 2.33 18.94 -11.01
CA THR A 191 2.67 20.31 -11.45
C THR A 191 2.86 20.40 -12.96
N LYS A 192 3.11 19.26 -13.61
CA LYS A 192 3.31 19.11 -15.06
C LYS A 192 2.43 17.97 -15.57
N THR A 193 1.40 18.28 -16.34
CA THR A 193 0.47 17.27 -16.85
C THR A 193 0.59 17.06 -18.35
N PHE A 194 0.12 15.89 -18.82
CA PHE A 194 0.01 15.58 -20.24
C PHE A 194 -1.25 14.76 -20.55
N ARG A 195 -1.73 14.85 -21.80
CA ARG A 195 -2.88 14.07 -22.29
C ARG A 195 -2.45 12.85 -23.10
N ASN A 196 -1.84 13.05 -24.27
CA ASN A 196 -1.53 11.92 -25.17
C ASN A 196 -0.07 11.50 -25.08
N ARG A 197 0.84 12.48 -25.15
CA ARG A 197 2.29 12.28 -25.22
C ARG A 197 3.00 13.53 -24.74
N LEU A 198 4.11 13.37 -24.03
CA LEU A 198 4.99 14.46 -23.62
C LEU A 198 6.44 14.04 -23.81
N LYS A 199 7.18 14.78 -24.64
CA LYS A 199 8.64 14.70 -24.70
C LYS A 199 9.23 15.77 -23.81
N VAL A 200 10.08 15.39 -22.87
CA VAL A 200 10.70 16.29 -21.91
C VAL A 200 12.15 15.88 -21.66
N THR A 201 12.99 16.83 -21.26
CA THR A 201 14.34 16.54 -20.77
C THR A 201 14.42 16.95 -19.31
N ILE A 202 14.74 16.00 -18.43
CA ILE A 202 14.85 16.22 -16.98
C ILE A 202 16.20 15.69 -16.52
N ALA A 203 16.96 16.51 -15.78
CA ALA A 203 18.31 16.17 -15.35
C ALA A 203 19.25 15.75 -16.50
N GLY A 204 19.03 16.24 -17.72
CA GLY A 204 19.75 15.82 -18.93
C GLY A 204 19.32 14.49 -19.54
N ILE A 205 18.29 13.83 -19.01
CA ILE A 205 17.70 12.59 -19.53
C ILE A 205 16.53 12.95 -20.45
N SER A 206 16.54 12.47 -21.69
CA SER A 206 15.38 12.57 -22.59
C SER A 206 14.34 11.51 -22.24
N ILE A 207 13.14 11.95 -21.85
CA ILE A 207 12.03 11.11 -21.43
C ILE A 207 10.84 11.38 -22.34
N GLU A 208 10.17 10.31 -22.77
CA GLU A 208 8.92 10.38 -23.50
C GLU A 208 7.82 9.66 -22.72
N LEU A 209 6.86 10.42 -22.20
CA LEU A 209 5.67 9.90 -21.54
C LEU A 209 4.58 9.69 -22.58
N ILE A 210 3.92 8.54 -22.55
CA ILE A 210 2.87 8.15 -23.50
C ILE A 210 1.67 7.69 -22.68
N SER A 211 0.49 8.23 -22.98
CA SER A 211 -0.74 7.81 -22.34
C SER A 211 -1.17 6.45 -22.89
N ALA A 212 -1.44 5.52 -21.97
CA ALA A 212 -1.95 4.19 -22.25
C ALA A 212 -3.20 3.97 -21.39
N PRO A 213 -4.37 4.50 -21.80
CA PRO A 213 -5.59 4.43 -21.00
C PRO A 213 -6.04 2.97 -20.87
N GLY A 214 -6.04 2.45 -19.64
CA GLY A 214 -6.43 1.07 -19.32
C GLY A 214 -7.55 0.95 -18.28
N GLU A 215 -7.79 2.00 -17.51
CA GLU A 215 -8.79 2.03 -16.43
C GLU A 215 -9.55 3.37 -16.48
N THR A 216 -10.88 3.32 -16.31
CA THR A 216 -11.80 4.47 -16.43
C THR A 216 -12.40 4.89 -15.10
#